data_AF-A0A973HVD8-F1
#
_entry.id   AF-A0A973HVD8-F1
#
_cell.length_a   1.000
_cell.length_b   1.000
_cell.length_c   1.000
_cell.angle_alpha   90.00
_cell.angle_beta   90.00
_cell.angle_gamma   90.00
#
_symmetry.space_group_name_H-M   'P 1'
#
loop_
_entity.id
_entity.type
_entity.pdbx_description
1 polymer ?
#
loop_
_entity_poly.entity_id
_entity_poly.type
_entity_poly.pdbx_seq_one_letter_code
_entity_poly.pdbx_strand_id
1 'polypeptide(L)'
;MIDRLRALALVLPLLVCSAALAQATSETNSTASSHERARAETAFLADQLQLTAAQEKQALAINLDHARGTQKLFTASTSSRYRAQRLQELELEREQKLKKILSGDQYRAYLAARSAMRQRGFGITPPSPAKPAEP
;
A
#
# COMPACT_ATOMS: atom_id res chain seq x y z
N MET A 1 26.37 12.92 -62.65
CA MET A 1 26.32 13.54 -61.30
C MET A 1 24.91 13.49 -60.70
N ILE A 2 24.15 12.40 -60.89
CA ILE A 2 22.76 12.28 -60.39
C ILE A 2 22.54 10.96 -59.59
N ASP A 3 23.47 10.01 -59.62
CA ASP A 3 23.26 8.68 -59.04
C ASP A 3 23.76 8.50 -57.60
N ARG A 4 24.24 9.57 -56.94
CA ARG A 4 24.67 9.51 -55.53
C ARG A 4 23.72 10.20 -54.55
N LEU A 5 22.57 10.67 -55.03
CA LEU A 5 21.52 11.30 -54.20
C LEU A 5 20.32 10.40 -53.92
N ARG A 6 20.30 9.16 -54.42
CA ARG A 6 19.19 8.19 -54.18
C ARG A 6 19.46 7.19 -53.06
N ALA A 7 20.66 7.20 -52.47
CA ALA A 7 21.04 6.29 -51.38
C ALA A 7 20.75 6.86 -49.97
N LEU A 8 20.03 7.98 -49.87
CA LEU A 8 19.76 8.67 -48.60
C LEU A 8 18.26 8.94 -48.40
N ALA A 9 17.39 8.00 -48.78
CA ALA A 9 15.93 8.17 -48.64
C ALA A 9 15.20 6.89 -48.23
N LEU A 10 15.83 6.05 -47.40
CA LEU A 10 15.24 4.74 -47.03
C LEU A 10 15.64 4.26 -45.62
N VAL A 11 15.58 5.12 -44.58
CA VAL A 11 15.80 4.68 -43.18
C VAL A 11 14.92 5.43 -42.16
N LEU A 12 13.68 5.84 -42.50
CA LEU A 12 12.91 6.71 -41.58
C LEU A 12 11.40 6.39 -41.42
N PRO A 13 10.97 5.13 -41.30
CA PRO A 13 9.81 4.91 -40.43
C PRO A 13 9.90 3.58 -39.68
N LEU A 14 10.63 3.50 -38.57
CA LEU A 14 10.57 2.31 -37.71
C LEU A 14 10.83 2.62 -36.22
N LEU A 15 10.26 3.71 -35.69
CA LEU A 15 10.54 4.09 -34.31
C LEU A 15 9.36 4.64 -33.49
N VAL A 16 8.11 4.27 -33.79
CA VAL A 16 6.97 4.72 -32.97
C VAL A 16 5.87 3.66 -32.88
N CYS A 17 6.08 2.57 -32.13
CA CYS A 17 4.98 1.69 -31.72
C CYS A 17 5.11 1.00 -30.34
N SER A 18 6.15 1.23 -29.55
CA SER A 18 6.40 0.42 -28.34
C SER A 18 5.98 1.04 -27.00
N ALA A 19 4.91 1.83 -26.95
CA ALA A 19 4.51 2.55 -25.72
C ALA A 19 3.19 2.07 -25.07
N ALA A 20 2.63 0.92 -25.44
CA ALA A 20 1.27 0.54 -25.02
C ALA A 20 1.14 -0.57 -23.95
N LEU A 21 2.23 -1.16 -23.42
CA LEU A 21 2.11 -2.32 -22.52
C LEU A 21 2.43 -2.09 -21.03
N ALA A 22 2.54 -0.85 -20.55
CA ALA A 22 2.94 -0.60 -19.16
C ALA A 22 1.81 -0.43 -18.12
N GLN A 23 0.53 -0.48 -18.50
CA GLN A 23 -0.57 -0.04 -17.62
C GLN A 23 -1.46 -1.14 -17.02
N ALA A 24 -1.21 -2.43 -17.30
CA ALA A 24 -2.16 -3.50 -16.96
C ALA A 24 -1.90 -4.28 -15.65
N THR A 25 -0.85 -3.98 -14.87
CA THR A 25 -0.48 -4.83 -13.70
C THR A 25 -0.84 -4.26 -12.32
N SER A 26 -1.54 -3.13 -12.24
CA SER A 26 -1.66 -2.40 -10.97
C SER A 26 -2.78 -2.85 -10.02
N GLU A 27 -3.79 -3.62 -10.43
CA GLU A 27 -4.97 -3.85 -9.57
C GLU A 27 -4.91 -5.15 -8.75
N THR A 28 -4.56 -6.28 -9.38
CA THR A 28 -4.52 -7.58 -8.72
C THR A 28 -3.41 -7.65 -7.67
N ASN A 29 -2.23 -7.11 -8.00
CA ASN A 29 -1.09 -7.12 -7.10
C ASN A 29 -1.29 -6.17 -5.90
N SER A 30 -2.03 -5.09 -6.12
CA SER A 30 -2.33 -4.11 -5.09
C SER A 30 -3.29 -4.62 -4.02
N THR A 31 -4.30 -5.39 -4.42
CA THR A 31 -5.29 -5.93 -3.47
C THR A 31 -4.66 -7.00 -2.58
N ALA A 32 -3.79 -7.84 -3.15
CA ALA A 32 -3.02 -8.84 -2.42
C ALA A 32 -2.10 -8.18 -1.37
N SER A 33 -1.38 -7.11 -1.72
CA SER A 33 -0.51 -6.39 -0.79
C SER A 33 -1.26 -5.73 0.37
N SER A 34 -2.45 -5.16 0.11
CA SER A 34 -3.30 -4.59 1.17
C SER A 34 -3.76 -5.67 2.16
N HIS A 35 -4.15 -6.85 1.67
CA HIS A 35 -4.65 -7.92 2.53
C HIS A 35 -3.52 -8.57 3.35
N GLU A 36 -2.36 -8.79 2.76
CA GLU A 36 -1.19 -9.33 3.47
C GLU A 36 -0.75 -8.38 4.59
N ARG A 37 -0.65 -7.08 4.30
CA ARG A 37 -0.32 -6.06 5.31
C ARG A 37 -1.34 -6.02 6.44
N ALA A 38 -2.63 -6.03 6.12
CA ALA A 38 -3.68 -6.07 7.12
C ALA A 38 -3.59 -7.31 8.02
N ARG A 39 -3.27 -8.49 7.46
CA ARG A 39 -3.06 -9.71 8.24
C ARG A 39 -1.84 -9.60 9.15
N ALA A 40 -0.72 -9.08 8.66
CA ALA A 40 0.50 -8.89 9.47
C ALA A 40 0.27 -7.90 10.62
N GLU A 41 -0.41 -6.79 10.34
CA GLU A 41 -0.81 -5.80 11.34
C GLU A 41 -1.72 -6.43 12.41
N THR A 42 -2.74 -7.20 11.98
CA THR A 42 -3.65 -7.87 12.92
C THR A 42 -2.96 -8.94 13.73
N ALA A 43 -2.09 -9.75 13.14
CA ALA A 43 -1.35 -10.79 13.84
C ALA A 43 -0.43 -10.18 14.92
N PHE A 44 0.20 -9.05 14.62
CA PHE A 44 0.98 -8.31 15.60
C PHE A 44 0.11 -7.79 16.75
N LEU A 45 -1.05 -7.20 16.46
CA LEU A 45 -1.97 -6.74 17.50
C LEU A 45 -2.54 -7.88 18.34
N ALA A 46 -2.86 -9.01 17.70
CA ALA A 46 -3.32 -10.22 18.36
C ALA A 46 -2.33 -10.70 19.42
N ASP A 47 -1.06 -10.82 19.04
CA ASP A 47 0.04 -11.23 19.92
C ASP A 47 0.24 -10.24 21.08
N GLN A 48 0.32 -8.94 20.77
CA GLN A 48 0.64 -7.92 21.77
C GLN A 48 -0.51 -7.61 22.73
N LEU A 49 -1.76 -7.73 22.27
CA LEU A 49 -2.95 -7.31 23.01
C LEU A 49 -3.81 -8.49 23.48
N GLN A 50 -3.42 -9.71 23.13
CA GLN A 50 -4.17 -10.94 23.44
C GLN A 50 -5.63 -10.79 22.98
N LEU A 51 -5.81 -10.45 21.70
CA LEU A 51 -7.13 -10.20 21.14
C LEU A 51 -7.97 -11.48 21.17
N THR A 52 -9.26 -11.35 21.48
CA THR A 52 -10.21 -12.46 21.28
C THR A 52 -10.45 -12.68 19.79
N ALA A 53 -10.89 -13.87 19.40
CA ALA A 53 -11.22 -14.16 18.00
C ALA A 53 -12.24 -13.16 17.39
N ALA A 54 -13.18 -12.68 18.19
CA ALA A 54 -14.13 -11.64 17.75
C ALA A 54 -13.43 -10.30 17.49
N GLN A 55 -12.55 -9.88 18.39
CA GLN A 55 -11.75 -8.65 18.25
C GLN A 55 -10.76 -8.76 17.08
N GLU A 56 -10.12 -9.91 16.87
CA GLU A 56 -9.22 -10.14 15.73
C GLU A 56 -9.94 -9.95 14.40
N LYS A 57 -11.15 -10.51 14.26
CA LYS A 57 -11.95 -10.36 13.05
C LYS A 57 -12.29 -8.88 12.79
N GLN A 58 -12.66 -8.14 13.83
CA GLN A 58 -12.94 -6.70 13.71
C GLN A 58 -11.67 -5.90 13.41
N ALA A 59 -10.55 -6.21 14.07
CA ALA A 59 -9.27 -5.57 13.84
C ALA A 59 -8.76 -5.81 12.41
N LEU A 60 -8.93 -7.02 11.86
CA LEU A 60 -8.62 -7.32 10.46
C LEU A 60 -9.41 -6.45 9.49
N ALA A 61 -10.71 -6.29 9.70
CA ALA A 61 -11.53 -5.42 8.85
C ALA A 61 -11.03 -3.95 8.90
N ILE A 62 -10.76 -3.45 10.11
CA ILE A 62 -10.24 -2.09 10.33
C ILE A 62 -8.87 -1.89 9.65
N ASN A 63 -7.96 -2.84 9.82
CA ASN A 63 -6.62 -2.79 9.22
C ASN A 63 -6.67 -2.95 7.69
N LEU A 64 -7.63 -3.72 7.15
CA LEU A 64 -7.82 -3.86 5.71
C LEU A 64 -8.32 -2.56 5.07
N ASP A 65 -9.27 -1.89 5.71
CA ASP A 65 -9.75 -0.58 5.26
C ASP A 65 -8.62 0.44 5.26
N HIS A 66 -7.83 0.46 6.33
CA HIS A 66 -6.64 1.31 6.43
C HIS A 66 -5.63 1.01 5.32
N ALA A 67 -5.23 -0.26 5.16
CA ALA A 67 -4.25 -0.67 4.14
C ALA A 67 -4.69 -0.29 2.72
N ARG A 68 -5.99 -0.46 2.40
CA ARG A 68 -6.57 -0.03 1.12
C ARG A 68 -6.51 1.49 0.94
N GLY A 69 -6.79 2.27 1.99
CA GLY A 69 -6.69 3.73 1.98
C GLY A 69 -5.25 4.19 1.71
N THR A 70 -4.30 3.61 2.44
CA THR A 70 -2.86 3.84 2.25
C THR A 70 -2.44 3.49 0.83
N GLN A 71 -2.82 2.32 0.32
CA GLN A 71 -2.53 1.88 -1.04
C GLN A 71 -2.97 2.91 -2.08
N LYS A 72 -4.24 3.32 -2.03
CA LYS A 72 -4.82 4.31 -2.96
C LYS A 72 -4.04 5.63 -2.92
N LEU A 73 -3.61 6.04 -1.73
CA LEU A 73 -2.85 7.28 -1.54
C LEU A 73 -1.46 7.23 -2.19
N PHE A 74 -0.81 6.07 -2.19
CA PHE A 74 0.51 5.88 -2.81
C PHE A 74 0.45 5.57 -4.31
N THR A 75 -0.67 5.04 -4.81
CA THR A 75 -0.89 4.87 -6.26
C THR A 75 -1.37 6.16 -6.94
N ALA A 76 -1.93 7.12 -6.18
CA ALA A 76 -2.39 8.39 -6.73
C ALA A 76 -1.24 9.38 -6.96
N SER A 77 -1.26 10.07 -8.11
CA SER A 77 -0.34 11.17 -8.42
C SER A 77 -0.66 12.42 -7.59
N THR A 78 -0.25 12.43 -6.32
CA THR A 78 -0.50 13.53 -5.37
C THR A 78 0.78 14.02 -4.70
N SER A 79 0.77 15.27 -4.25
CA SER A 79 1.94 15.88 -3.60
C SER A 79 2.31 15.15 -2.31
N SER A 80 3.61 15.11 -1.98
CA SER A 80 4.08 14.42 -0.77
C SER A 80 3.46 14.98 0.51
N ARG A 81 3.23 16.30 0.55
CA ARG A 81 2.58 16.97 1.71
C ARG A 81 1.14 16.50 1.88
N TYR A 82 0.38 16.44 0.79
CA TYR A 82 -1.00 15.95 0.80
C TYR A 82 -1.05 14.49 1.25
N ARG A 83 -0.15 13.65 0.75
CA ARG A 83 -0.03 12.25 1.19
C ARG A 83 0.27 12.13 2.68
N ALA A 84 1.22 12.90 3.20
CA ALA A 84 1.55 12.87 4.62
C ALA A 84 0.33 13.23 5.49
N GLN A 85 -0.43 14.26 5.11
CA GLN A 85 -1.65 14.66 5.82
C GLN A 85 -2.71 13.56 5.79
N ARG A 86 -3.05 13.04 4.60
CA ARG A 86 -4.06 11.99 4.46
C ARG A 86 -3.69 10.70 5.19
N LEU A 87 -2.40 10.37 5.22
CA LEU A 87 -1.93 9.20 5.95
C LEU A 87 -2.09 9.37 7.46
N GLN A 88 -1.86 10.56 8.01
CA GLN A 88 -2.15 10.85 9.42
C GLN A 88 -3.64 10.75 9.75
N GLU A 89 -4.51 11.23 8.85
CA GLU A 89 -5.96 11.12 9.01
C GLU A 89 -6.42 9.65 9.01
N LEU A 90 -5.91 8.84 8.09
CA LEU A 90 -6.17 7.40 8.03
C LEU A 90 -5.70 6.67 9.31
N GLU A 91 -4.53 7.01 9.83
CA GLU A 91 -4.04 6.45 11.09
C GLU A 91 -4.93 6.81 12.29
N LEU A 92 -5.36 8.07 12.37
CA LEU A 92 -6.24 8.52 13.44
C LEU A 92 -7.59 7.81 13.36
N GLU A 93 -8.15 7.66 12.16
CA GLU A 93 -9.39 6.92 11.95
C GLU A 93 -9.24 5.45 12.38
N ARG A 94 -8.14 4.79 11.98
CA ARG A 94 -7.82 3.42 12.37
C ARG A 94 -7.73 3.29 13.89
N GLU A 95 -7.02 4.19 14.56
CA GLU A 95 -6.88 4.21 16.03
C GLU A 95 -8.23 4.38 16.73
N GLN A 96 -9.07 5.30 16.26
CA GLN A 96 -10.40 5.51 16.81
C GLN A 96 -11.31 4.28 16.64
N LYS A 97 -11.23 3.60 15.49
CA LYS A 97 -11.96 2.35 15.26
C LYS A 97 -11.46 1.23 16.16
N LEU A 98 -10.14 1.07 16.32
CA LEU A 98 -9.57 0.08 17.24
C LEU A 98 -9.96 0.35 18.69
N LYS A 99 -9.93 1.61 19.15
CA LYS A 99 -10.34 1.97 20.52
C LYS A 99 -11.74 1.49 20.88
N LYS A 100 -12.66 1.42 19.91
CA LYS A 100 -14.04 0.97 20.13
C LYS A 100 -14.17 -0.53 20.37
N ILE A 101 -13.21 -1.33 19.92
CA ILE A 101 -13.23 -2.81 20.03
C ILE A 101 -12.29 -3.34 21.11
N LEU A 102 -11.31 -2.54 21.53
CA LEU A 102 -10.36 -2.91 22.58
C LEU A 102 -10.91 -2.59 23.97
N SER A 103 -10.58 -3.42 24.95
CA SER A 103 -10.79 -3.06 26.36
C SER A 103 -9.89 -1.89 26.76
N GLY A 104 -10.17 -1.27 27.91
CA GLY A 104 -9.34 -0.19 28.43
C GLY A 104 -7.88 -0.59 28.60
N ASP A 105 -7.62 -1.83 29.01
CA ASP A 105 -6.26 -2.36 29.24
C ASP A 105 -5.56 -2.65 27.93
N GLN A 106 -6.28 -3.29 26.99
CA GLN A 106 -5.79 -3.54 25.63
C GLN A 106 -5.48 -2.23 24.89
N TYR A 107 -6.28 -1.18 25.08
CA TYR A 107 -6.02 0.12 24.47
C TYR A 107 -4.77 0.79 25.04
N ARG A 108 -4.51 0.66 26.36
CA ARG A 108 -3.26 1.17 26.95
C ARG A 108 -2.04 0.41 26.41
N ALA A 109 -2.14 -0.91 26.29
CA ALA A 109 -1.09 -1.73 25.68
C ALA A 109 -0.87 -1.35 24.20
N TYR A 110 -1.94 -1.09 23.45
CA TYR A 110 -1.85 -0.59 22.07
C TYR A 110 -1.07 0.73 21.97
N LEU A 111 -1.38 1.71 22.85
CA LEU A 111 -0.67 2.99 22.87
C LEU A 111 0.83 2.81 23.15
N ALA A 112 1.20 1.87 24.03
CA ALA A 112 2.59 1.53 24.30
C ALA A 112 3.28 0.84 23.11
N ALA A 113 2.58 -0.08 22.42
CA ALA A 113 3.10 -0.81 21.26
C ALA A 113 3.17 0.04 19.97
N ARG A 114 2.55 1.22 19.93
CA ARG A 114 2.44 2.07 18.74
C ARG A 114 3.80 2.50 18.16
N SER A 115 4.80 2.73 19.02
CA SER A 115 6.16 3.06 18.54
C SER A 115 6.80 1.87 17.81
N ALA A 116 6.68 0.67 18.36
CA ALA A 116 7.17 -0.58 17.75
C ALA A 116 6.45 -0.89 16.43
N MET A 117 5.14 -0.63 16.36
CA MET A 117 4.38 -0.74 15.10
C MET A 117 4.97 0.13 14.00
N ARG A 118 5.21 1.41 14.30
CA ARG A 118 5.79 2.35 13.32
C ARG A 118 7.17 1.93 12.85
N GLN A 119 8.00 1.38 13.73
CA GLN A 119 9.34 0.88 13.38
C GLN A 119 9.27 -0.34 12.45
N ARG A 120 8.27 -1.22 12.61
CA ARG A 120 8.02 -2.36 11.71
C ARG A 120 7.34 -1.97 10.39
N GLY A 121 7.09 -0.68 10.19
CA GLY A 121 6.44 -0.17 8.99
C GLY A 121 4.94 -0.33 8.99
N PHE A 122 4.32 -0.75 10.10
CA PHE A 122 2.87 -0.67 10.23
C PHE A 122 2.48 0.81 10.29
N GLY A 123 1.58 1.17 9.36
CA GLY A 123 1.08 2.53 9.22
C GLY A 123 1.74 3.42 8.16
N ILE A 124 2.65 4.30 8.55
CA ILE A 124 3.12 5.46 7.74
C ILE A 124 4.04 5.09 6.56
N THR A 125 4.44 3.82 6.44
CA THR A 125 5.35 3.41 5.36
C THR A 125 4.58 3.10 4.08
N PRO A 126 5.16 3.40 2.89
CA PRO A 126 4.56 2.98 1.63
C PRO A 126 4.30 1.47 1.62
N PRO A 127 3.27 0.99 0.90
CA PRO A 127 3.09 -0.43 0.68
C PRO A 127 4.37 -1.00 0.05
N SER A 128 4.81 -2.18 0.51
CA SER A 128 5.92 -2.87 -0.15
C SER A 128 5.56 -3.06 -1.61
N PRO A 129 6.51 -2.88 -2.56
CA PRO A 129 6.28 -3.36 -3.90
C PRO A 129 5.93 -4.85 -3.77
N ALA A 130 4.77 -5.23 -4.32
CA ALA A 130 4.34 -6.60 -4.25
C ALA A 130 5.43 -7.46 -4.91
N LYS A 131 5.82 -8.56 -4.24
CA LYS A 131 6.80 -9.50 -4.79
C LYS A 131 6.36 -9.85 -6.21
N PRO A 132 7.25 -9.79 -7.23
CA PRO A 132 6.91 -10.30 -8.55
C PRO A 132 6.42 -11.73 -8.38
N ALA A 133 5.32 -12.08 -9.04
CA ALA A 133 4.87 -13.47 -9.09
C ALA A 133 6.07 -14.30 -9.59
N GLU A 134 6.51 -15.26 -8.78
CA GLU A 134 7.55 -16.19 -9.21
C GLU A 134 7.03 -16.90 -10.48
N PRO A 135 7.87 -17.04 -11.52
CA PRO A 135 7.47 -17.60 -12.80
C PRO A 135 7.05 -19.07 -12.71
#